data_AF-A0A936DLC8-F1
#
_entry.id   AF-A0A936DLC8-F1
#
_cell.length_a   1.000
_cell.length_b   1.000
_cell.length_c   1.000
_cell.angle_alpha   90.00
_cell.angle_beta   90.00
_cell.angle_gamma   90.00
#
_symmetry.space_group_name_H-M   'P 1'
#
loop_
_entity.id
_entity.type
_entity.pdbx_description
1 polymer ?
#
loop_
_entity_poly.entity_id
_entity_poly.type
_entity_poly.pdbx_seq_one_letter_code
_entity_poly.pdbx_strand_id
1 'polypeptide(L)'
;MSKKLKKITGELLEYFNTEILWSGKDGLPLMCDINEAFGDKLENDHNCIGCHLYRESIYIEAFLKCAHHLKDDFHFFSLYIMHLYLFTEKIMEVLKIVGLPESYREEKMVIVKEIKLWANFLKHPKAFILTHHPKYVFEGDDQIHEIDKENNTRKKEDKYKIISPAFLEKYYSGEDRNKSMNLASELKHKRNVLIILPDLMRITVEFKKFAQLFVNLIKENKVYAEMLNDVGTLQDYWDKEEYPDLKRL
;
A
#
# COMPACT_ATOMS: atom_id res chain seq x y z
N MET A 1 18.48 10.80 2.49
CA MET A 1 17.25 10.82 3.26
C MET A 1 17.45 11.79 4.41
N SER A 2 16.44 12.60 4.73
CA SER A 2 16.46 13.53 5.85
C SER A 2 16.65 12.78 7.18
N LYS A 3 17.17 13.48 8.21
CA LYS A 3 17.28 12.90 9.56
C LYS A 3 15.90 12.49 10.12
N LYS A 4 14.87 13.26 9.80
CA LYS A 4 13.47 12.99 10.16
C LYS A 4 13.01 11.67 9.55
N LEU A 5 13.19 11.48 8.24
CA LEU A 5 12.73 10.26 7.58
C LEU A 5 13.54 9.02 7.99
N LYS A 6 14.83 9.16 8.34
CA LYS A 6 15.60 8.06 8.96
C LYS A 6 14.98 7.58 10.27
N LYS A 7 14.57 8.51 11.13
CA LYS A 7 13.88 8.19 12.39
C LYS A 7 12.55 7.48 12.12
N ILE A 8 11.73 8.05 11.23
CA ILE A 8 10.45 7.46 10.81
C ILE A 8 10.64 6.06 10.22
N THR A 9 11.72 5.82 9.46
CA THR A 9 12.00 4.48 8.89
C THR A 9 12.23 3.43 9.98
N GLY A 10 12.93 3.80 11.06
CA GLY A 10 13.12 2.90 12.21
C GLY A 10 11.81 2.60 12.93
N GLU A 11 11.00 3.64 13.18
CA GLU A 11 9.67 3.51 13.80
C GLU A 11 8.73 2.67 12.93
N LEU A 12 8.74 2.87 11.61
CA LEU A 12 7.98 2.08 10.64
C LEU A 12 8.42 0.61 10.64
N LEU A 13 9.72 0.34 10.67
CA LEU A 13 10.24 -1.02 10.69
C LEU A 13 9.84 -1.76 11.98
N GLU A 14 10.00 -1.10 13.12
CA GLU A 14 9.61 -1.66 14.42
C GLU A 14 8.11 -1.94 14.43
N TYR A 15 7.28 -0.94 14.13
CA TYR A 15 5.83 -1.07 14.10
C TYR A 15 5.38 -2.14 13.09
N PHE A 16 5.93 -2.14 11.88
CA PHE A 16 5.57 -3.13 10.87
C PHE A 16 5.91 -4.54 11.36
N ASN A 17 7.06 -4.73 12.02
CA ASN A 17 7.43 -6.04 12.52
C ASN A 17 6.55 -6.51 13.67
N THR A 18 6.27 -5.66 14.66
CA THR A 18 5.54 -6.05 15.86
C THR A 18 4.03 -6.08 15.66
N GLU A 19 3.49 -5.14 14.88
CA GLU A 19 2.04 -4.92 14.77
C GLU A 19 1.43 -5.47 13.49
N ILE A 20 2.23 -5.78 12.47
CA ILE A 20 1.74 -6.29 11.19
C ILE A 20 2.32 -7.66 10.91
N LEU A 21 3.64 -7.76 10.72
CA LEU A 21 4.30 -9.00 10.32
C LEU A 21 4.08 -10.07 11.39
N TRP A 22 4.59 -9.92 12.61
CA TRP A 22 4.59 -10.94 13.67
C TRP A 22 3.46 -10.79 14.69
N SER A 23 2.33 -10.22 14.26
CA SER A 23 1.17 -9.94 15.13
C SER A 23 0.10 -11.05 15.13
N GLY A 24 0.36 -12.16 14.43
CA GLY A 24 -0.52 -13.31 14.40
C GLY A 24 -0.48 -14.12 15.69
N LYS A 25 -1.31 -15.16 15.74
CA LYS A 25 -1.41 -16.03 16.91
C LYS A 25 -0.09 -16.73 17.18
N ASP A 26 0.25 -16.91 18.46
CA ASP A 26 1.47 -17.58 18.92
C ASP A 26 2.78 -16.97 18.38
N GLY A 27 2.75 -15.68 18.00
CA GLY A 27 3.90 -14.96 17.43
C GLY A 27 4.17 -15.30 15.97
N LEU A 28 3.24 -15.97 15.30
CA LEU A 28 3.31 -16.26 13.87
C LEU A 28 2.99 -15.02 13.02
N PRO A 29 3.29 -15.06 11.71
CA PRO A 29 2.93 -13.97 10.85
C PRO A 29 1.42 -13.75 10.77
N LEU A 30 0.93 -12.51 10.80
CA LEU A 30 -0.51 -12.19 10.75
C LEU A 30 -1.22 -12.85 9.56
N MET A 31 -0.58 -12.86 8.40
CA MET A 31 -1.17 -13.46 7.19
C MET A 31 -1.27 -14.99 7.26
N CYS A 32 -0.50 -15.64 8.14
CA CYS A 32 -0.58 -17.08 8.36
C CYS A 32 -1.80 -17.46 9.21
N ASP A 33 -2.39 -16.53 9.97
CA ASP A 33 -3.62 -16.80 10.74
C ASP A 33 -4.80 -17.22 9.85
N ILE A 34 -4.75 -16.88 8.56
CA ILE A 34 -5.72 -17.30 7.55
C ILE A 34 -5.75 -18.84 7.42
N ASN A 35 -4.65 -19.53 7.73
CA ASN A 35 -4.57 -20.99 7.68
C ASN A 35 -5.59 -21.65 8.61
N GLU A 36 -5.91 -21.02 9.74
CA GLU A 36 -6.92 -21.52 10.68
C GLU A 36 -8.32 -21.61 10.04
N ALA A 37 -8.61 -20.82 9.01
CA ALA A 37 -9.89 -20.85 8.30
C ALA A 37 -10.13 -22.17 7.55
N PHE A 38 -9.05 -22.86 7.17
CA PHE A 38 -9.09 -24.04 6.31
C PHE A 38 -9.13 -25.37 7.09
N GLY A 39 -8.99 -25.32 8.42
CA GLY A 39 -9.12 -26.44 9.35
C GLY A 39 -8.02 -27.51 9.25
N ASP A 40 -8.17 -28.60 10.03
CA ASP A 40 -7.23 -29.75 10.10
C ASP A 40 -7.16 -30.59 8.80
N LYS A 41 -7.71 -30.10 7.68
CA LYS A 41 -7.71 -30.81 6.39
C LYS A 41 -6.36 -30.77 5.68
N LEU A 42 -5.38 -30.06 6.23
CA LEU A 42 -4.03 -29.94 5.70
C LEU A 42 -3.11 -30.81 6.57
N GLU A 43 -2.56 -31.88 6.01
CA GLU A 43 -1.52 -32.65 6.71
C GLU A 43 -0.23 -31.82 6.83
N ASN A 44 -0.08 -30.78 5.99
CA ASN A 44 0.90 -29.70 6.11
C ASN A 44 0.20 -28.33 6.07
N ASP A 45 0.02 -27.71 7.25
CA ASP A 45 -0.77 -26.53 7.65
C ASP A 45 -0.64 -25.20 6.85
N HIS A 46 -0.35 -25.21 5.55
CA HIS A 46 -0.15 -24.00 4.74
C HIS A 46 -1.02 -23.98 3.48
N ASN A 47 -1.96 -23.03 3.41
CA ASN A 47 -2.59 -22.68 2.13
C ASN A 47 -1.72 -21.68 1.36
N CYS A 48 -1.78 -21.74 0.03
CA CYS A 48 -0.97 -20.87 -0.83
C CYS A 48 -1.25 -19.37 -0.62
N ILE A 49 -2.48 -19.00 -0.25
CA ILE A 49 -2.90 -17.60 -0.11
C ILE A 49 -2.16 -16.94 1.05
N GLY A 50 -2.21 -17.54 2.25
CA GLY A 50 -1.48 -17.08 3.43
C GLY A 50 0.02 -16.99 3.17
N CYS A 51 0.61 -18.01 2.52
CA CYS A 51 2.02 -18.01 2.14
C CYS A 51 2.40 -16.89 1.17
N HIS A 52 1.58 -16.61 0.16
CA HIS A 52 1.81 -15.52 -0.79
C HIS A 52 1.75 -14.15 -0.12
N LEU A 53 0.80 -13.95 0.80
CA LEU A 53 0.66 -12.69 1.52
C LEU A 53 1.74 -12.50 2.60
N TYR A 54 2.13 -13.56 3.29
CA TYR A 54 3.28 -13.55 4.19
C TYR A 54 4.56 -13.12 3.45
N ARG A 55 4.78 -13.64 2.25
CA ARG A 55 5.93 -13.27 1.43
C ARG A 55 5.97 -11.77 1.10
N GLU A 56 4.81 -11.15 0.86
CA GLU A 56 4.75 -9.68 0.66
C GLU A 56 5.14 -8.91 1.92
N SER A 57 4.70 -9.38 3.10
CA SER A 57 5.13 -8.78 4.37
C SER A 57 6.65 -8.86 4.54
N ILE A 58 7.27 -9.99 4.16
CA ILE A 58 8.73 -10.15 4.18
C ILE A 58 9.43 -9.19 3.19
N TYR A 59 8.85 -8.95 2.02
CA TYR A 59 9.41 -7.97 1.08
C TYR A 59 9.35 -6.54 1.60
N ILE A 60 8.29 -6.16 2.30
CA ILE A 60 8.20 -4.86 2.97
C ILE A 60 9.23 -4.74 4.08
N GLU A 61 9.37 -5.77 4.92
CA GLU A 61 10.38 -5.78 5.98
C GLU A 61 11.79 -5.63 5.39
N ALA A 62 12.12 -6.41 4.36
CA ALA A 62 13.42 -6.35 3.70
C ALA A 62 13.68 -4.97 3.11
N PHE A 63 12.68 -4.36 2.47
CA PHE A 63 12.76 -2.98 1.98
C PHE A 63 13.06 -2.01 3.14
N LEU A 64 12.29 -2.05 4.23
CA LEU A 64 12.46 -1.15 5.37
C LEU A 64 13.84 -1.30 6.03
N LYS A 65 14.36 -2.53 6.13
CA LYS A 65 15.73 -2.82 6.61
C LYS A 65 16.78 -2.16 5.72
N CYS A 66 16.63 -2.21 4.40
CA CYS A 66 17.59 -1.65 3.44
C CYS A 66 17.40 -0.15 3.18
N ALA A 67 16.24 0.41 3.51
CA ALA A 67 15.85 1.76 3.13
C ALA A 67 16.73 2.87 3.71
N HIS A 68 17.47 2.62 4.80
CA HIS A 68 18.40 3.57 5.39
C HIS A 68 19.53 4.03 4.43
N HIS A 69 19.78 3.27 3.36
CA HIS A 69 20.72 3.63 2.30
C HIS A 69 20.16 4.63 1.27
N LEU A 70 18.84 4.89 1.27
CA LEU A 70 18.24 5.81 0.31
C LEU A 70 18.61 7.26 0.61
N LYS A 71 18.92 8.01 -0.46
CA LYS A 71 19.34 9.41 -0.37
C LYS A 71 18.20 10.41 -0.55
N ASP A 72 17.09 9.97 -1.12
CA ASP A 72 15.97 10.84 -1.47
C ASP A 72 14.69 10.42 -0.75
N ASP A 73 14.00 11.39 -0.15
CA ASP A 73 12.82 11.16 0.68
C ASP A 73 11.60 10.75 -0.16
N PHE A 74 11.47 11.34 -1.35
CA PHE A 74 10.41 10.99 -2.28
C PHE A 74 10.61 9.59 -2.86
N HIS A 75 11.85 9.18 -3.14
CA HIS A 75 12.17 7.83 -3.59
C HIS A 75 11.82 6.78 -2.52
N PHE A 76 12.15 7.04 -1.25
CA PHE A 76 11.72 6.19 -0.13
C PHE A 76 10.19 6.05 -0.09
N PHE A 77 9.48 7.18 -0.08
CA PHE A 77 8.02 7.22 -0.09
C PHE A 77 7.44 6.41 -1.25
N SER A 78 7.98 6.61 -2.46
CA SER A 78 7.49 5.96 -3.67
C SER A 78 7.60 4.44 -3.59
N LEU A 79 8.77 3.93 -3.17
CA LEU A 79 8.98 2.49 -3.03
C LEU A 79 8.11 1.90 -1.93
N TYR A 80 7.97 2.59 -0.80
CA TYR A 80 7.14 2.11 0.30
C TYR A 80 5.66 1.99 -0.11
N ILE A 81 5.10 3.03 -0.72
CA ILE A 81 3.72 3.00 -1.24
C ILE A 81 3.54 1.91 -2.30
N MET A 82 4.53 1.69 -3.18
CA MET A 82 4.44 0.64 -4.19
C MET A 82 4.41 -0.76 -3.57
N HIS A 83 5.17 -1.02 -2.49
CA HIS A 83 5.07 -2.28 -1.77
C HIS A 83 3.69 -2.46 -1.12
N LEU A 84 3.16 -1.44 -0.43
CA LEU A 84 1.82 -1.49 0.15
C LEU A 84 0.74 -1.70 -0.91
N TYR A 85 0.89 -1.07 -2.08
CA TYR A 85 -0.01 -1.23 -3.22
C TYR A 85 -0.03 -2.66 -3.74
N LEU A 86 1.14 -3.27 -3.98
CA LEU A 86 1.22 -4.65 -4.46
C LEU A 86 0.60 -5.64 -3.47
N PHE A 87 0.85 -5.47 -2.17
CA PHE A 87 0.19 -6.26 -1.13
C PHE A 87 -1.33 -6.07 -1.17
N THR A 88 -1.79 -4.82 -1.22
CA THR A 88 -3.20 -4.49 -1.28
C THR A 88 -3.89 -5.12 -2.50
N GLU A 89 -3.30 -5.07 -3.69
CA GLU A 89 -3.87 -5.69 -4.89
C GLU A 89 -4.05 -7.21 -4.73
N LYS A 90 -3.12 -7.91 -4.08
CA LYS A 90 -3.26 -9.35 -3.81
C LYS A 90 -4.42 -9.65 -2.87
N ILE A 91 -4.56 -8.89 -1.79
CA ILE A 91 -5.71 -9.03 -0.88
C ILE A 91 -7.01 -8.76 -1.64
N MET A 92 -7.05 -7.72 -2.48
CA MET A 92 -8.25 -7.36 -3.24
C MET A 92 -8.65 -8.43 -4.25
N GLU A 93 -7.69 -9.14 -4.86
CA GLU A 93 -7.98 -10.26 -5.76
C GLU A 93 -8.60 -11.44 -4.98
N VAL A 94 -8.09 -11.77 -3.79
CA VAL A 94 -8.70 -12.78 -2.90
C VAL A 94 -10.13 -12.38 -2.53
N LEU A 95 -10.36 -11.11 -2.19
CA LEU A 95 -11.69 -10.59 -1.86
C LEU A 95 -12.66 -10.61 -3.05
N LYS A 96 -12.16 -10.52 -4.28
CA LYS A 96 -12.95 -10.65 -5.49
C LYS A 96 -13.33 -12.10 -5.76
N ILE A 97 -12.41 -13.05 -5.53
CA ILE A 97 -12.69 -14.49 -5.64
C ILE A 97 -13.83 -14.90 -4.71
N VAL A 98 -13.81 -14.46 -3.45
CA VAL A 98 -14.89 -14.76 -2.48
C VAL A 98 -16.16 -13.93 -2.70
N GLY A 99 -16.20 -13.10 -3.74
CA GLY A 99 -17.39 -12.33 -4.10
C GLY A 99 -17.77 -11.24 -3.09
N LEU A 100 -16.83 -10.72 -2.30
CA LEU A 100 -17.13 -9.65 -1.34
C LEU A 100 -17.69 -8.43 -2.07
N PRO A 101 -18.87 -7.89 -1.71
CA PRO A 101 -19.49 -6.79 -2.44
C PRO A 101 -18.60 -5.55 -2.53
N GLU A 102 -18.60 -4.89 -3.69
CA GLU A 102 -17.79 -3.69 -3.91
C GLU A 102 -18.13 -2.56 -2.94
N SER A 103 -19.41 -2.34 -2.68
CA SER A 103 -19.89 -1.33 -1.72
C SER A 103 -19.31 -1.54 -0.32
N TYR A 104 -19.22 -2.79 0.14
CA TYR A 104 -18.62 -3.12 1.42
C TYR A 104 -17.11 -2.80 1.44
N ARG A 105 -16.39 -3.13 0.36
CA ARG A 105 -14.96 -2.84 0.24
C ARG A 105 -14.70 -1.34 0.25
N GLU A 106 -15.47 -0.56 -0.50
CA GLU A 106 -15.34 0.89 -0.54
C GLU A 106 -15.59 1.54 0.83
N GLU A 107 -16.59 1.04 1.58
CA GLU A 107 -16.93 1.58 2.89
C GLU A 107 -15.91 1.21 3.96
N LYS A 108 -15.50 -0.07 4.03
CA LYS A 108 -14.70 -0.60 5.14
C LYS A 108 -13.20 -0.55 4.90
N MET A 109 -12.75 -0.42 3.65
CA MET A 109 -11.34 -0.51 3.26
C MET A 109 -10.84 0.82 2.69
N VAL A 110 -11.17 1.93 3.35
CA VAL A 110 -10.86 3.30 2.87
C VAL A 110 -9.38 3.51 2.57
N ILE A 111 -8.49 2.93 3.39
CA ILE A 111 -7.04 3.03 3.19
C ILE A 111 -6.58 2.43 1.85
N VAL A 112 -7.29 1.43 1.32
CA VAL A 112 -7.00 0.83 0.01
C VAL A 112 -7.15 1.88 -1.09
N LYS A 113 -8.21 2.71 -1.01
CA LYS A 113 -8.42 3.81 -1.97
C LYS A 113 -7.27 4.80 -1.92
N GLU A 114 -6.81 5.15 -0.72
CA GLU A 114 -5.68 6.08 -0.56
C GLU A 114 -4.36 5.51 -1.09
N ILE A 115 -4.02 4.26 -0.76
CA ILE A 115 -2.82 3.57 -1.28
C ILE A 115 -2.87 3.50 -2.81
N LYS A 116 -3.99 3.06 -3.38
CA LYS A 116 -4.18 2.99 -4.84
C LYS A 116 -4.07 4.36 -5.50
N LEU A 117 -4.60 5.41 -4.87
CA LEU A 117 -4.53 6.78 -5.37
C LEU A 117 -3.08 7.26 -5.48
N TRP A 118 -2.29 7.07 -4.42
CA TRP A 118 -0.87 7.42 -4.42
C TRP A 118 -0.06 6.55 -5.39
N ALA A 119 -0.31 5.25 -5.44
CA ALA A 119 0.34 4.37 -6.42
C ALA A 119 0.04 4.78 -7.86
N ASN A 120 -1.19 5.19 -8.16
CA ASN A 120 -1.56 5.70 -9.49
C ASN A 120 -0.87 7.03 -9.81
N PHE A 121 -0.71 7.92 -8.83
CA PHE A 121 0.09 9.14 -8.99
C PHE A 121 1.55 8.82 -9.35
N LEU A 122 2.17 7.85 -8.65
CA LEU A 122 3.55 7.44 -8.86
C LEU A 122 3.76 6.73 -10.22
N LYS A 123 2.89 5.80 -10.58
CA LYS A 123 2.94 5.06 -11.86
C LYS A 123 2.67 5.95 -13.07
N HIS A 124 1.83 6.97 -12.91
CA HIS A 124 1.32 7.79 -14.00
C HIS A 124 1.46 9.28 -13.69
N PRO A 125 2.65 9.89 -13.83
CA PRO A 125 2.83 11.30 -13.47
C PRO A 125 1.97 12.27 -14.30
N LYS A 126 1.37 11.84 -15.44
CA LYS A 126 0.51 12.68 -16.30
C LYS A 126 1.18 14.04 -16.55
N ALA A 127 0.49 15.16 -16.30
CA ALA A 127 1.03 16.50 -16.54
C ALA A 127 2.07 16.96 -15.51
N PHE A 128 2.37 16.18 -14.45
CA PHE A 128 3.47 16.50 -13.52
C PHE A 128 4.83 16.48 -14.20
N ILE A 129 4.98 15.77 -15.32
CA ILE A 129 6.20 15.83 -16.14
C ILE A 129 6.50 17.25 -16.66
N LEU A 130 5.50 18.14 -16.66
CA LEU A 130 5.63 19.53 -17.11
C LEU A 130 6.01 20.49 -15.96
N THR A 131 6.17 19.98 -14.74
CA THR A 131 6.49 20.80 -13.56
C THR A 131 8.01 20.85 -13.34
N HIS A 132 8.51 22.03 -12.94
CA HIS A 132 9.94 22.21 -12.71
C HIS A 132 10.25 21.88 -11.24
N HIS A 133 10.88 20.73 -11.01
CA HIS A 133 11.35 20.25 -9.70
C HIS A 133 10.35 20.45 -8.53
N PRO A 134 9.27 19.65 -8.45
CA PRO A 134 8.36 19.71 -7.31
C PRO A 134 9.08 19.57 -5.98
N LYS A 135 8.65 20.35 -4.98
CA LYS A 135 9.05 20.17 -3.59
C LYS A 135 8.14 19.14 -2.94
N TYR A 136 8.71 18.20 -2.21
CA TYR A 136 7.98 17.17 -1.47
C TYR A 136 8.13 17.42 0.02
N VAL A 137 7.01 17.40 0.74
CA VAL A 137 6.98 17.52 2.20
C VAL A 137 5.98 16.51 2.75
N PHE A 138 6.27 15.92 3.90
CA PHE A 138 5.31 15.05 4.58
C PHE A 138 4.26 15.87 5.33
N GLU A 139 3.06 15.32 5.47
CA GLU A 139 2.00 15.82 6.32
C GLU A 139 2.53 16.09 7.74
N GLY A 140 2.12 17.21 8.34
CA GLY A 140 2.60 17.65 9.65
C GLY A 140 4.04 18.21 9.66
N ASP A 141 4.69 18.42 8.52
CA ASP A 141 5.97 19.15 8.47
C ASP A 141 5.76 20.66 8.61
N ASP A 142 6.56 21.30 9.47
CA ASP A 142 6.51 22.75 9.71
C ASP A 142 6.71 23.58 8.43
N GLN A 143 7.42 23.02 7.44
CA GLN A 143 7.60 23.64 6.12
C GLN A 143 6.27 23.93 5.41
N ILE A 144 5.19 23.19 5.71
CA ILE A 144 3.87 23.45 5.13
C ILE A 144 3.38 24.82 5.59
N HIS A 145 3.48 25.12 6.89
CA HIS A 145 3.06 26.41 7.45
C HIS A 145 3.91 27.57 6.95
N GLU A 146 5.21 27.35 6.76
CA GLU A 146 6.11 28.35 6.16
C GLU A 146 5.69 28.67 4.72
N ILE A 147 5.43 27.65 3.90
CA ILE A 147 5.01 27.83 2.51
C ILE A 147 3.64 28.51 2.43
N ASP A 148 2.71 28.19 3.33
CA ASP A 148 1.40 28.84 3.39
C ASP A 148 1.54 30.33 3.73
N LYS A 149 2.41 30.69 4.68
CA LYS A 149 2.73 32.10 4.99
C LYS A 149 3.35 32.80 3.79
N GLU A 150 4.30 32.18 3.11
CA GLU A 150 4.90 32.71 1.88
C GLU A 150 3.87 32.91 0.77
N ASN A 151 2.93 31.99 0.60
CA ASN A 151 1.86 32.10 -0.39
C ASN A 151 0.94 33.31 -0.16
N ASN A 152 0.83 33.80 1.08
CA ASN A 152 0.05 34.99 1.39
C ASN A 152 0.74 36.29 0.96
N THR A 153 2.07 36.29 0.85
CA THR A 153 2.86 37.48 0.50
C THR A 153 3.35 37.47 -0.96
N ARG A 154 3.44 36.30 -1.60
CA ARG A 154 3.85 36.14 -3.01
C ARG A 154 2.80 36.63 -4.00
N LYS A 155 3.27 37.14 -5.15
CA LYS A 155 2.42 37.39 -6.32
C LYS A 155 1.78 36.10 -6.82
N LYS A 156 0.61 36.18 -7.44
CA LYS A 156 -0.21 35.02 -7.84
C LYS A 156 0.55 34.01 -8.70
N GLU A 157 1.41 34.50 -9.58
CA GLU A 157 2.27 33.73 -10.48
C GLU A 157 3.39 32.96 -9.77
N ASP A 158 3.83 33.44 -8.60
CA ASP A 158 4.92 32.88 -7.81
C ASP A 158 4.44 32.02 -6.63
N LYS A 159 3.12 31.93 -6.41
CA LYS A 159 2.54 31.06 -5.38
C LYS A 159 2.78 29.59 -5.69
N TYR A 160 2.98 28.80 -4.65
CA TYR A 160 3.02 27.35 -4.77
C TYR A 160 1.64 26.81 -5.18
N LYS A 161 1.63 25.95 -6.20
CA LYS A 161 0.51 25.04 -6.44
C LYS A 161 0.64 23.89 -5.46
N ILE A 162 -0.27 23.82 -4.50
CA ILE A 162 -0.32 22.75 -3.49
C ILE A 162 -1.08 21.54 -4.07
N ILE A 163 -0.45 20.38 -3.97
CA ILE A 163 -0.95 19.09 -4.39
C ILE A 163 -1.21 18.28 -3.12
N SER A 164 -2.48 18.29 -2.71
CA SER A 164 -2.98 17.59 -1.53
C SER A 164 -3.64 16.25 -1.91
N PRO A 165 -3.98 15.38 -0.94
CA PRO A 165 -4.78 14.19 -1.20
C PRO A 165 -6.08 14.47 -1.97
N ALA A 166 -6.78 15.56 -1.65
CA ALA A 166 -7.98 15.98 -2.38
C ALA A 166 -7.69 16.38 -3.84
N PHE A 167 -6.52 16.96 -4.11
CA PHE A 167 -6.07 17.24 -5.48
C PHE A 167 -5.86 15.94 -6.26
N LEU A 168 -5.20 14.96 -5.65
CA LEU A 168 -5.02 13.66 -6.27
C LEU A 168 -6.36 12.98 -6.51
N GLU A 169 -7.27 12.98 -5.53
CA GLU A 169 -8.60 12.39 -5.69
C GLU A 169 -9.34 13.00 -6.89
N LYS A 170 -9.27 14.33 -7.08
CA LYS A 170 -9.88 14.98 -8.24
C LYS A 170 -9.34 14.48 -9.58
N TYR A 171 -8.02 14.31 -9.73
CA TYR A 171 -7.36 14.07 -11.03
C TYR A 171 -6.88 12.63 -11.27
N TYR A 172 -6.85 11.80 -10.24
CA TYR A 172 -6.32 10.43 -10.25
C TYR A 172 -7.35 9.37 -9.84
N SER A 173 -8.56 9.76 -9.41
CA SER A 173 -9.69 8.83 -9.34
C SER A 173 -10.35 8.64 -10.71
N GLY A 174 -10.81 7.43 -11.01
CA GLY A 174 -11.66 7.11 -12.16
C GLY A 174 -11.08 7.40 -13.56
N GLU A 175 -11.84 7.03 -14.58
CA GLU A 175 -11.50 7.25 -15.99
C GLU A 175 -12.32 8.42 -16.55
N ASP A 176 -11.76 9.63 -16.51
CA ASP A 176 -12.34 10.79 -17.18
C ASP A 176 -11.30 11.43 -18.08
N ARG A 177 -11.59 11.44 -19.40
CA ARG A 177 -10.71 12.00 -20.43
C ARG A 177 -10.42 13.48 -20.20
N ASN A 178 -11.34 14.23 -19.60
CA ASN A 178 -11.17 15.66 -19.34
C ASN A 178 -10.23 15.94 -18.16
N LYS A 179 -10.04 14.97 -17.24
CA LYS A 179 -9.15 15.16 -16.07
C LYS A 179 -7.72 15.43 -16.48
N SER A 180 -7.22 14.79 -17.53
CA SER A 180 -5.84 15.00 -18.00
C SER A 180 -5.64 16.40 -18.58
N MET A 181 -6.61 16.91 -19.35
CA MET A 181 -6.57 18.28 -19.89
C MET A 181 -6.67 19.32 -18.76
N ASN A 182 -7.60 19.11 -17.82
CA ASN A 182 -7.78 19.99 -16.68
C ASN A 182 -6.53 20.01 -15.77
N LEU A 183 -5.94 18.83 -15.51
CA LEU A 183 -4.69 18.72 -14.76
C LEU A 183 -3.55 19.48 -15.46
N ALA A 184 -3.41 19.31 -16.78
CA ALA A 184 -2.41 20.04 -17.55
C ALA A 184 -2.61 21.56 -17.43
N SER A 185 -3.85 22.04 -17.51
CA SER A 185 -4.16 23.48 -17.36
C SER A 185 -3.78 24.03 -15.99
N GLU A 186 -3.93 23.24 -14.93
CA GLU A 186 -3.64 23.62 -13.54
C GLU A 186 -2.14 23.68 -13.25
N LEU A 187 -1.36 22.82 -13.90
CA LEU A 187 0.09 22.72 -13.72
C LEU A 187 0.88 23.52 -14.75
N LYS A 188 0.27 23.93 -15.86
CA LYS A 188 0.94 24.69 -16.92
C LYS A 188 1.55 25.98 -16.36
N HIS A 189 2.82 26.19 -16.67
CA HIS A 189 3.62 27.35 -16.23
C HIS A 189 3.77 27.50 -14.71
N LYS A 190 3.43 26.48 -13.91
CA LYS A 190 3.68 26.49 -12.47
C LYS A 190 5.14 26.15 -12.21
N ARG A 191 5.89 27.16 -11.76
CA ARG A 191 7.29 27.01 -11.35
C ARG A 191 7.42 26.41 -9.96
N ASN A 192 6.47 26.72 -9.08
CA ASN A 192 6.48 26.31 -7.68
C ASN A 192 5.35 25.30 -7.46
N VAL A 193 5.70 24.03 -7.31
CA VAL A 193 4.76 22.94 -7.01
C VAL A 193 5.17 22.31 -5.70
N LEU A 194 4.25 22.24 -4.75
CA LEU A 194 4.43 21.57 -3.47
C LEU A 194 3.54 20.33 -3.42
N ILE A 195 4.12 19.17 -3.20
CA ILE A 195 3.41 17.91 -3.01
C ILE A 195 3.45 17.54 -1.53
N ILE A 196 2.27 17.43 -0.93
CA ILE A 196 2.09 17.02 0.46
C ILE A 196 1.92 15.49 0.46
N LEU A 197 3.00 14.80 0.81
CA LEU A 197 3.03 13.36 1.03
C LEU A 197 2.27 13.03 2.33
N PRO A 198 1.56 11.90 2.39
CA PRO A 198 0.81 11.50 3.57
C PRO A 198 1.76 11.12 4.71
N ASP A 199 1.27 11.20 5.95
CA ASP A 199 1.95 10.60 7.09
C ASP A 199 2.07 9.07 6.89
N LEU A 200 3.31 8.60 6.76
CA LEU A 200 3.59 7.19 6.53
C LEU A 200 3.17 6.31 7.70
N MET A 201 3.36 6.76 8.95
CA MET A 201 2.92 5.98 10.10
C MET A 201 1.40 5.85 10.13
N ARG A 202 0.68 6.94 9.83
CA ARG A 202 -0.79 6.86 9.71
C ARG A 202 -1.20 5.83 8.68
N ILE A 203 -0.61 5.86 7.48
CA ILE A 203 -0.89 4.88 6.43
C ILE A 203 -0.61 3.45 6.91
N THR A 204 0.50 3.21 7.59
CA THR A 204 0.88 1.88 8.10
C THR A 204 -0.08 1.38 9.16
N VAL A 205 -0.52 2.24 10.09
CA VAL A 205 -1.51 1.90 11.12
C VAL A 205 -2.87 1.54 10.49
N GLU A 206 -3.33 2.32 9.51
CA GLU A 206 -4.58 2.03 8.82
C GLU A 206 -4.46 0.77 7.94
N PHE A 207 -3.29 0.55 7.32
CA PHE A 207 -3.00 -0.67 6.57
C PHE A 207 -3.04 -1.92 7.48
N LYS A 208 -2.53 -1.84 8.71
CA LYS A 208 -2.68 -2.90 9.72
C LYS A 208 -4.15 -3.24 9.96
N LYS A 209 -5.00 -2.24 10.17
CA LYS A 209 -6.44 -2.45 10.41
C LYS A 209 -7.10 -3.13 9.22
N PHE A 210 -6.74 -2.73 8.00
CA PHE A 210 -7.20 -3.37 6.78
C PHE A 210 -6.74 -4.84 6.68
N ALA A 211 -5.46 -5.11 6.94
CA ALA A 211 -4.90 -6.45 6.96
C ALA A 211 -5.62 -7.35 7.98
N GLN A 212 -5.84 -6.86 9.20
CA GLN A 212 -6.56 -7.59 10.25
C GLN A 212 -8.03 -7.84 9.86
N LEU A 213 -8.71 -6.83 9.30
CA LEU A 213 -10.08 -6.98 8.82
C LEU A 213 -10.17 -8.09 7.77
N PHE A 214 -9.23 -8.12 6.83
CA PHE A 214 -9.15 -9.16 5.81
C PHE A 214 -8.96 -10.55 6.43
N VAL A 215 -7.98 -10.72 7.32
CA VAL A 215 -7.73 -11.99 8.03
C VAL A 215 -9.00 -12.46 8.75
N ASN A 216 -9.64 -11.59 9.52
CA ASN A 216 -10.85 -11.92 10.27
C ASN A 216 -12.02 -12.29 9.34
N LEU A 217 -12.21 -11.56 8.23
CA LEU A 217 -13.26 -11.87 7.26
C LEU A 217 -13.13 -13.30 6.70
N ILE A 218 -11.90 -13.76 6.43
CA ILE A 218 -11.68 -15.12 5.94
C ILE A 218 -11.85 -16.16 7.05
N LYS A 219 -11.27 -15.92 8.23
CA LYS A 219 -11.33 -16.85 9.38
C LYS A 219 -12.75 -17.07 9.89
N GLU A 220 -13.54 -16.00 9.98
CA GLU A 220 -14.86 -16.03 10.60
C GLU A 220 -15.96 -16.45 9.62
N ASN A 221 -15.68 -16.50 8.32
CA ASN A 221 -16.65 -16.86 7.29
C ASN A 221 -16.28 -18.18 6.60
N LYS A 222 -16.93 -19.26 7.04
CA LYS A 222 -16.74 -20.61 6.48
C LYS A 222 -17.00 -20.69 4.98
N VAL A 223 -17.97 -19.93 4.46
CA VAL A 223 -18.28 -19.92 3.02
C VAL A 223 -17.11 -19.36 2.23
N TYR A 224 -16.46 -18.29 2.73
CA TYR A 224 -15.28 -17.73 2.08
C TYR A 224 -14.10 -18.71 2.12
N ALA A 225 -13.88 -19.39 3.26
CA ALA A 225 -12.86 -20.42 3.37
C ALA A 225 -13.10 -21.59 2.39
N GLU A 226 -14.34 -22.06 2.25
CA GLU A 226 -14.73 -23.10 1.28
C GLU A 226 -14.47 -22.64 -0.17
N MET A 227 -14.92 -21.43 -0.54
CA MET A 227 -14.67 -20.86 -1.87
C MET A 227 -13.18 -20.76 -2.19
N LEU A 228 -12.36 -20.38 -1.20
CA LEU A 228 -10.90 -20.27 -1.37
C LEU A 228 -10.21 -21.64 -1.43
N ASN A 229 -10.72 -22.66 -0.73
CA ASN A 229 -10.24 -24.04 -0.85
C ASN A 229 -10.50 -24.60 -2.25
N ASP A 230 -11.64 -24.26 -2.87
CA ASP A 230 -12.01 -24.77 -4.19
C ASP A 230 -11.12 -24.23 -5.32
N VAL A 231 -10.51 -23.06 -5.13
CA VAL A 231 -9.63 -22.42 -6.14
C VAL A 231 -8.15 -22.42 -5.75
N GLY A 232 -7.85 -22.66 -4.48
CA GLY A 232 -6.51 -22.62 -3.92
C GLY A 232 -5.79 -23.94 -4.09
N THR A 233 -4.49 -23.88 -4.39
CA THR A 233 -3.64 -25.07 -4.35
C THR A 233 -3.22 -25.33 -2.91
N LEU A 234 -3.54 -26.52 -2.40
CA LEU A 234 -2.98 -27.02 -1.16
C LEU A 234 -1.59 -27.60 -1.44
N GLN A 235 -0.61 -27.36 -0.56
CA GLN A 235 0.77 -27.82 -0.76
C GLN A 235 0.84 -29.35 -0.98
N ASP A 236 -0.05 -30.10 -0.31
CA ASP A 236 -0.17 -31.55 -0.43
C ASP A 236 -0.70 -32.04 -1.79
N TYR A 237 -1.22 -31.16 -2.66
CA TYR A 237 -1.71 -31.53 -4.00
C TYR A 237 -0.56 -32.00 -4.91
N TRP A 238 0.67 -31.54 -4.68
CA TRP A 238 1.83 -31.91 -5.50
C TRP A 238 2.76 -32.93 -4.83
N ASP A 239 2.65 -33.09 -3.51
CA ASP A 239 3.49 -34.04 -2.76
C ASP A 239 2.96 -35.49 -2.79
N LYS A 240 1.69 -35.69 -3.21
CA LYS A 240 1.09 -37.03 -3.40
C LYS A 240 1.17 -37.47 -4.88
N GLU A 241 2.27 -38.15 -5.22
CA GLU A 241 2.34 -39.21 -6.25
C GLU A 241 2.07 -38.93 -7.76
N GLU A 242 2.09 -37.69 -8.29
CA GLU A 242 1.90 -37.50 -9.75
C GLU A 242 3.12 -37.07 -10.59
N TYR A 243 4.28 -36.74 -10.00
CA TYR A 243 5.47 -36.34 -10.79
C TYR A 243 6.79 -36.88 -10.21
N PRO A 244 7.17 -38.14 -10.48
CA PRO A 244 8.45 -38.69 -10.04
C PRO A 244 9.69 -37.97 -10.64
N ASP A 245 9.52 -37.18 -11.70
CA ASP A 245 10.64 -36.62 -12.47
C ASP A 245 11.06 -35.19 -12.11
N LEU A 246 10.41 -34.52 -11.15
CA LEU A 246 10.78 -33.15 -10.73
C LEU A 246 11.70 -33.08 -9.49
N LYS A 247 12.21 -34.21 -9.02
CA LYS A 247 13.34 -34.24 -8.05
C LYS A 247 14.67 -33.96 -8.74
N ARG A 248 14.83 -32.76 -9.31
CA ARG A 248 16.12 -32.13 -9.64
C ARG A 248 15.86 -30.73 -10.17
N LEU A 249 15.89 -29.75 -9.27
CA LEU A 249 16.42 -28.40 -9.50
C LEU A 249 16.73 -27.78 -8.13
#